data_AF-A0A0G0PTZ3-F1
#
_entry.id   AF-A0A0G0PTZ3-F1
#
_cell.length_a   1.000
_cell.length_b   1.000
_cell.length_c   1.000
_cell.angle_alpha   90.00
_cell.angle_beta   90.00
_cell.angle_gamma   90.00
#
_symmetry.space_group_name_H-M   'P 1'
#
loop_
_entity.id
_entity.type
_entity.pdbx_description
1 polymer ?
#
loop_
_entity_poly.entity_id
_entity_poly.type
_entity_poly.pdbx_seq_one_letter_code
_entity_poly.pdbx_strand_id
1 'polypeptide(L)'
;MIKFNKLFIITAALILLFESLSFIGYMVPSVNTGVFILLVVSTVAISFYRLEYGVLIVLAELFIGSKGYLFNHILAGTNISIRIALWSVVMICWSILLIKNLYQTKRLLSAPEEKIKNLFAGANKYYTFLFIALAWGTINGLINNDLHYAFLDFKRWIYFLIFLPLFSVIKNKENVQNLLTVFFASIMMLSLKSFLLLFIFSHEMQGAVYDLYRWVRVTGVGEVTQIQGGFYRIFFQSHIFVLLGLILALVYLVKQIIDNQIRSVIKQRAFWQSLILAVVFMSVTLLSFSRSFWVGLIGGFFFIYLFIMTEIYNTNGGEKKFFIKKIFENSTLFLSIIFLSLLLIVA
;
A
#
# COMPACT_ATOMS: atom_id res chain seq x y z
N MET A 1 11.48 -10.96 5.17
CA MET A 1 10.86 -11.07 6.51
C MET A 1 10.52 -9.67 6.98
N ILE A 2 9.34 -9.49 7.58
CA ILE A 2 8.88 -8.22 8.15
C ILE A 2 9.72 -7.99 9.40
N LYS A 3 10.71 -7.10 9.30
CA LYS A 3 11.51 -6.73 10.46
C LYS A 3 10.89 -5.47 11.05
N PHE A 4 10.37 -5.57 12.26
CA PHE A 4 10.04 -4.42 13.10
C PHE A 4 11.34 -3.76 13.56
N ASN A 5 12.00 -3.09 12.61
CA ASN A 5 13.27 -2.42 12.78
C ASN A 5 13.02 -0.92 13.08
N LYS A 6 14.11 -0.16 13.21
CA LYS A 6 14.05 1.28 13.42
C LYS A 6 13.25 2.01 12.32
N LEU A 7 13.36 1.57 11.07
CA LEU A 7 12.62 2.16 9.94
C LEU A 7 11.11 1.97 10.09
N PHE A 8 10.65 0.79 10.54
CA PHE A 8 9.23 0.53 10.81
C PHE A 8 8.68 1.54 11.83
N ILE A 9 9.38 1.69 12.96
CA ILE A 9 8.95 2.56 14.07
C ILE A 9 8.93 4.03 13.63
N ILE A 10 9.98 4.49 12.95
CA ILE A 10 10.04 5.86 12.41
C ILE A 10 8.90 6.10 11.43
N THR A 11 8.65 5.17 10.51
CA THR A 11 7.57 5.30 9.53
C THR A 11 6.21 5.37 10.21
N ALA A 12 5.94 4.48 11.16
CA ALA A 12 4.70 4.48 11.92
C ALA A 12 4.50 5.78 12.71
N ALA A 13 5.54 6.27 13.37
CA ALA A 13 5.52 7.53 14.12
C ALA A 13 5.28 8.75 13.21
N LEU A 14 5.92 8.80 12.05
CA LEU A 14 5.71 9.87 11.06
C LEU A 14 4.28 9.84 10.51
N ILE A 15 3.75 8.65 10.20
CA ILE A 15 2.35 8.52 9.74
C ILE A 15 1.38 9.02 10.81
N LEU A 16 1.59 8.62 12.07
CA LEU A 16 0.77 9.10 13.17
C LEU A 16 0.84 10.63 13.28
N LEU A 17 2.05 11.20 13.24
CA LEU A 17 2.27 12.65 13.28
C LEU A 17 1.54 13.36 12.13
N PHE A 18 1.66 12.87 10.89
CA PHE A 18 1.03 13.50 9.73
C PHE A 18 -0.49 13.33 9.71
N GLU A 19 -1.03 12.23 10.23
CA GLU A 19 -2.47 12.06 10.42
C GLU A 19 -3.01 13.04 11.47
N SER A 20 -2.31 13.21 12.59
CA SER A 20 -2.65 14.22 13.60
C SER A 20 -2.57 15.65 13.05
N LEU A 21 -1.51 15.97 12.31
CA LEU A 21 -1.36 17.26 11.64
C LEU A 21 -2.41 17.48 10.54
N SER A 22 -2.87 16.42 9.86
CA SER A 22 -3.95 16.49 8.88
C SER A 22 -5.28 16.85 9.55
N PHE A 23 -5.58 16.25 10.70
CA PHE A 23 -6.75 16.61 11.49
C PHE A 23 -6.69 18.07 11.97
N ILE A 24 -5.55 18.52 12.49
CA ILE A 24 -5.36 19.93 12.88
C ILE A 24 -5.45 20.85 11.67
N GLY A 25 -4.84 20.47 10.54
CA GLY A 25 -4.88 21.22 9.29
C GLY A 25 -6.28 21.33 8.70
N TYR A 26 -7.15 20.34 8.93
CA TYR A 26 -8.57 20.43 8.58
C TYR A 26 -9.28 21.53 9.36
N MET A 27 -8.97 21.70 10.64
CA MET A 27 -9.51 22.76 11.48
C MET A 27 -8.88 24.13 11.20
N VAL A 28 -7.57 24.14 10.89
CA VAL A 28 -6.77 25.35 10.71
C VAL A 28 -6.11 25.33 9.33
N PRO A 29 -6.69 26.00 8.31
CA PRO A 29 -6.21 25.95 6.94
C PRO A 29 -4.74 26.38 6.74
N SER A 30 -4.23 27.29 7.59
CA SER A 30 -2.83 27.70 7.56
C SER A 30 -1.87 26.57 7.95
N VAL A 31 -2.27 25.69 8.88
CA VAL A 31 -1.51 24.48 9.23
C VAL A 31 -1.51 23.50 8.05
N ASN A 32 -2.64 23.34 7.36
CA ASN A 32 -2.71 22.47 6.17
C ASN A 32 -1.69 22.91 5.10
N THR A 33 -1.73 24.21 4.75
CA THR A 33 -0.82 24.78 3.75
C THR A 33 0.64 24.73 4.20
N GLY A 34 0.92 25.05 5.47
CA GLY A 34 2.27 24.99 6.02
C GLY A 34 2.87 23.59 5.97
N VAL A 35 2.11 22.57 6.38
CA VAL A 35 2.55 21.16 6.33
C VAL A 35 2.67 20.67 4.89
N PHE A 36 1.76 21.08 3.99
CA PHE A 36 1.87 20.78 2.56
C PHE A 36 3.21 21.27 1.98
N ILE A 37 3.56 22.54 2.21
CA ILE A 37 4.81 23.13 1.71
C ILE A 37 6.01 22.42 2.33
N LEU A 38 5.99 22.17 3.64
CA LEU A 38 7.05 21.46 4.35
C LEU A 38 7.30 20.06 3.76
N LEU A 39 6.22 19.29 3.50
CA LEU A 39 6.31 17.96 2.91
C LEU A 39 6.88 18.00 1.50
N VAL A 40 6.46 18.96 0.67
CA VAL A 40 6.98 19.13 -0.70
C VAL A 40 8.47 19.46 -0.67
N VAL A 41 8.88 20.48 0.11
CA VAL A 41 10.29 20.92 0.19
C VAL A 41 11.19 19.83 0.77
N SER A 42 10.75 19.19 1.86
CA SER A 42 11.51 18.08 2.46
C SER A 42 11.65 16.90 1.49
N THR A 43 10.60 16.57 0.72
CA THR A 43 10.67 15.51 -0.30
C THR A 43 11.63 15.86 -1.42
N VAL A 44 11.69 17.12 -1.86
CA VAL A 44 12.70 17.58 -2.85
C VAL A 44 14.10 17.35 -2.29
N ALA A 45 14.39 17.87 -1.09
CA ALA A 45 15.71 17.77 -0.46
C ALA A 45 16.14 16.31 -0.26
N ILE A 46 15.22 15.48 0.25
CA ILE A 46 15.46 14.04 0.48
C ILE A 46 15.66 13.31 -0.84
N SER A 47 14.88 13.61 -1.89
CA SER A 47 14.99 12.95 -3.19
C SER A 47 16.32 13.25 -3.89
N PHE A 48 16.85 14.47 -3.75
CA PHE A 48 18.19 14.79 -4.25
C PHE A 48 19.31 14.17 -3.41
N TYR A 49 19.11 14.02 -2.10
CA TYR A 49 20.07 13.30 -1.24
C TYR A 49 20.10 11.80 -1.59
N ARG A 50 18.94 11.15 -1.57
CA ARG A 50 18.74 9.75 -1.96
C ARG A 50 17.33 9.54 -2.49
N LEU A 51 17.23 9.31 -3.81
CA LEU A 51 15.96 9.09 -4.50
C LEU A 51 15.12 7.95 -3.88
N GLU A 52 15.77 6.93 -3.29
CA GLU A 52 15.11 5.84 -2.58
C GLU A 52 14.11 6.35 -1.54
N TYR A 53 14.51 7.29 -0.70
CA TYR A 53 13.66 7.81 0.35
C TYR A 53 12.52 8.67 -0.21
N GLY A 54 12.76 9.42 -1.30
CA GLY A 54 11.70 10.13 -2.02
C GLY A 54 10.61 9.19 -2.53
N VAL A 55 11.01 8.08 -3.17
CA VAL A 55 10.09 7.03 -3.63
C VAL A 55 9.33 6.41 -2.46
N LEU A 56 10.01 6.11 -1.35
CA LEU A 56 9.35 5.56 -0.15
C LEU A 56 8.33 6.53 0.45
N ILE A 57 8.58 7.85 0.42
CA ILE A 57 7.62 8.87 0.89
C ILE A 57 6.35 8.86 0.03
N VAL A 58 6.50 8.87 -1.31
CA VAL A 58 5.34 8.81 -2.23
C VAL A 58 4.54 7.53 -2.04
N LEU A 59 5.22 6.39 -1.84
CA LEU A 59 4.54 5.12 -1.59
C LEU A 59 3.85 5.08 -0.23
N ALA A 60 4.46 5.63 0.82
CA ALA A 60 3.82 5.76 2.12
C ALA A 60 2.53 6.58 2.04
N GLU A 61 2.56 7.73 1.34
CA GLU A 61 1.35 8.54 1.09
C GLU A 61 0.31 7.74 0.29
N LEU A 62 0.71 7.01 -0.74
CA LEU A 62 -0.20 6.18 -1.52
C LEU A 62 -0.92 5.13 -0.65
N PHE A 63 -0.17 4.49 0.25
CA PHE A 63 -0.71 3.43 1.11
C PHE A 63 -1.68 3.95 2.17
N ILE A 64 -1.54 5.18 2.65
CA ILE A 64 -2.41 5.74 3.71
C ILE A 64 -3.49 6.68 3.16
N GLY A 65 -3.15 7.48 2.16
CA GLY A 65 -3.84 8.73 1.82
C GLY A 65 -5.15 8.57 1.07
N SER A 66 -5.55 7.36 0.68
CA SER A 66 -6.81 7.07 -0.04
C SER A 66 -6.95 7.93 -1.30
N LYS A 67 -7.69 9.07 -1.28
CA LYS A 67 -7.76 10.05 -2.40
C LYS A 67 -6.55 10.99 -2.51
N GLY A 68 -5.73 11.09 -1.47
CA GLY A 68 -4.50 11.87 -1.43
C GLY A 68 -4.65 13.32 -0.98
N TYR A 69 -5.77 13.68 -0.35
CA TYR A 69 -6.08 15.05 0.12
C TYR A 69 -5.89 15.22 1.64
N LEU A 70 -5.01 14.42 2.26
CA LEU A 70 -4.61 14.63 3.66
C LEU A 70 -4.10 16.07 3.86
N PHE A 71 -3.29 16.55 2.92
CA PHE A 71 -2.91 17.95 2.79
C PHE A 71 -3.18 18.40 1.36
N ASN A 72 -3.55 19.66 1.19
CA ASN A 72 -3.84 20.21 -0.11
C ASN A 72 -3.61 21.72 -0.15
N HIS A 73 -3.41 22.25 -1.35
CA HIS A 73 -3.18 23.68 -1.55
C HIS A 73 -3.92 24.16 -2.80
N ILE A 74 -4.57 25.31 -2.69
CA ILE A 74 -5.31 25.91 -3.79
C ILE A 74 -4.34 26.75 -4.62
N LEU A 75 -4.06 26.30 -5.85
CA LEU A 75 -3.24 27.01 -6.81
C LEU A 75 -4.08 27.38 -8.05
N ALA A 76 -4.16 28.67 -8.37
CA ALA A 76 -4.94 29.18 -9.51
C ALA A 76 -6.41 28.68 -9.53
N GLY A 77 -7.05 28.59 -8.37
CA GLY A 77 -8.44 28.10 -8.23
C GLY A 77 -8.60 26.58 -8.28
N THR A 78 -7.52 25.83 -8.47
CA THR A 78 -7.54 24.35 -8.47
C THR A 78 -6.93 23.80 -7.18
N ASN A 79 -7.56 22.78 -6.61
CA ASN A 79 -7.05 22.16 -5.39
C ASN A 79 -6.03 21.06 -5.73
N ILE A 80 -4.75 21.29 -5.39
CA ILE A 80 -3.66 20.35 -5.62
C ILE A 80 -3.48 19.49 -4.37
N SER A 81 -3.62 18.18 -4.56
CA SER A 81 -3.46 17.21 -3.48
C SER A 81 -1.98 16.92 -3.19
N ILE A 82 -1.65 16.58 -1.94
CA ILE A 82 -0.27 16.25 -1.55
C ILE A 82 0.27 15.07 -2.36
N ARG A 83 -0.58 14.10 -2.74
CA ARG A 83 -0.20 12.98 -3.61
C ARG A 83 0.40 13.45 -4.93
N ILE A 84 -0.32 14.35 -5.62
CA ILE A 84 0.09 14.84 -6.94
C ILE A 84 1.39 15.64 -6.80
N ALA A 85 1.50 16.45 -5.74
CA ALA A 85 2.70 17.23 -5.47
C ALA A 85 3.93 16.34 -5.21
N LEU A 86 3.81 15.35 -4.31
CA LEU A 86 4.90 14.42 -3.99
C LEU A 86 5.31 13.57 -5.20
N TRP A 87 4.32 13.03 -5.92
CA TRP A 87 4.56 12.28 -7.16
C TRP A 87 5.33 13.14 -8.18
N SER A 88 4.88 14.38 -8.41
CA SER A 88 5.51 15.29 -9.37
C SER A 88 6.95 15.61 -8.98
N VAL A 89 7.20 15.92 -7.70
CA VAL A 89 8.54 16.18 -7.17
C VAL A 89 9.47 15.00 -7.42
N VAL A 90 9.06 13.78 -7.07
CA VAL A 90 9.91 12.59 -7.22
C VAL A 90 10.17 12.29 -8.70
N MET A 91 9.17 12.44 -9.56
CA MET A 91 9.32 12.25 -11.01
C MET A 91 10.27 13.29 -11.63
N ILE A 92 10.20 14.55 -11.20
CA ILE A 92 11.12 15.62 -11.64
C ILE A 92 12.54 15.32 -11.16
N CYS A 93 12.73 15.01 -9.87
CA CYS A 93 14.04 14.69 -9.31
C CYS A 93 14.67 13.48 -10.01
N TRP A 94 13.89 12.42 -10.23
CA TRP A 94 14.35 11.25 -10.99
C TRP A 94 14.74 11.60 -12.42
N SER A 95 13.92 12.39 -13.12
CA SER A 95 14.22 12.83 -14.50
C SER A 95 15.51 13.64 -14.58
N ILE A 96 15.72 14.58 -13.64
CA ILE A 96 16.96 15.37 -13.56
C ILE A 96 18.18 14.47 -13.32
N LEU A 97 18.08 13.53 -12.39
CA LEU A 97 19.16 12.58 -12.09
C LEU A 97 19.44 11.67 -13.29
N LEU A 98 18.40 11.23 -14.01
CA LEU A 98 18.53 10.44 -15.22
C LEU A 98 19.26 11.22 -16.32
N ILE A 99 18.82 12.45 -16.62
CA ILE A 99 19.44 13.31 -17.64
C ILE A 99 20.89 13.63 -17.27
N LYS A 100 21.17 13.94 -15.99
CA LYS A 100 22.54 14.18 -15.50
C LYS A 100 23.43 12.97 -15.73
N ASN A 101 22.95 11.77 -15.41
CA ASN A 101 23.69 10.53 -15.63
C ASN A 101 23.93 10.26 -17.12
N LEU A 102 22.94 10.52 -17.98
CA LEU A 102 23.09 10.38 -19.44
C LEU A 102 24.11 11.39 -19.99
N TYR A 103 24.08 12.64 -19.54
CA TYR A 103 25.01 13.68 -19.98
C TYR A 103 26.44 13.42 -19.50
N GLN A 104 26.63 13.03 -18.24
CA GLN A 104 27.95 12.64 -17.71
C GLN A 104 28.50 11.41 -18.41
N THR A 105 27.63 10.53 -18.91
CA THR A 105 28.04 9.33 -19.65
C THR A 105 28.49 9.64 -21.09
N LYS A 106 28.27 10.86 -21.64
CA LYS A 106 28.81 11.48 -22.89
C LYS A 106 29.47 10.57 -23.96
N ARG A 107 28.90 9.39 -24.17
CA ARG A 107 29.20 8.37 -25.18
C ARG A 107 27.86 7.85 -25.72
N LEU A 108 26.93 8.76 -25.98
CA LEU A 108 25.55 8.48 -26.41
C LEU A 108 25.44 7.83 -27.81
N LEU A 109 26.57 7.58 -28.48
CA LEU A 109 26.64 6.78 -29.73
C LEU A 109 27.44 5.48 -29.58
N SER A 110 27.97 5.18 -28.38
CA SER A 110 28.77 3.97 -28.10
C SER A 110 28.63 3.47 -26.65
N ALA A 111 27.55 3.85 -25.97
CA ALA A 111 27.13 3.25 -24.72
C ALA A 111 26.25 2.04 -25.09
N PRO A 112 26.64 0.81 -24.72
CA PRO A 112 26.04 -0.40 -25.23
C PRO A 112 24.56 -0.45 -24.85
N GLU A 113 23.74 -0.96 -25.77
CA GLU A 113 22.32 -1.25 -25.58
C GLU A 113 22.01 -1.87 -24.21
N GLU A 114 22.97 -2.58 -23.60
CA GLU A 114 22.91 -3.13 -22.24
C GLU A 114 22.57 -2.14 -21.12
N LYS A 115 23.01 -0.87 -21.14
CA LYS A 115 22.71 0.06 -20.01
C LYS A 115 21.28 0.60 -20.04
N ILE A 116 20.75 0.88 -21.24
CA ILE A 116 19.34 1.25 -21.42
C ILE A 116 18.46 0.01 -21.22
N LYS A 117 18.88 -1.16 -21.76
CA LYS A 117 18.28 -2.44 -21.40
C LYS A 117 18.28 -2.63 -19.90
N ASN A 118 19.33 -2.31 -19.15
CA ASN A 118 19.38 -2.49 -17.69
C ASN A 118 18.50 -1.50 -16.89
N LEU A 119 18.30 -0.27 -17.38
CA LEU A 119 17.32 0.68 -16.82
C LEU A 119 15.88 0.15 -16.97
N PHE A 120 15.60 -0.53 -18.08
CA PHE A 120 14.32 -1.19 -18.37
C PHE A 120 14.34 -2.72 -18.14
N ALA A 121 15.43 -3.30 -17.63
CA ALA A 121 15.57 -4.76 -17.50
C ALA A 121 14.74 -5.25 -16.32
N GLY A 122 14.53 -4.37 -15.33
CA GLY A 122 13.54 -4.54 -14.29
C GLY A 122 12.10 -4.34 -14.78
N ALA A 123 11.89 -3.64 -15.89
CA ALA A 123 10.60 -3.56 -16.57
C ALA A 123 10.37 -4.87 -17.34
N ASN A 124 10.03 -5.90 -16.58
CA ASN A 124 9.56 -7.21 -17.04
C ASN A 124 8.55 -7.03 -18.21
N LYS A 125 8.49 -8.01 -19.14
CA LYS A 125 7.57 -8.03 -20.30
C LYS A 125 6.11 -7.63 -19.97
N TYR A 126 5.68 -7.89 -18.73
CA TYR A 126 4.36 -7.52 -18.21
C TYR A 126 4.15 -6.00 -18.08
N TYR A 127 5.18 -5.22 -17.77
CA TYR A 127 5.09 -3.76 -17.69
C TYR A 127 5.08 -3.13 -19.08
N THR A 128 5.78 -3.71 -20.06
CA THR A 128 5.67 -3.28 -21.46
C THR A 128 4.22 -3.41 -21.93
N PHE A 129 3.55 -4.52 -21.59
CA PHE A 129 2.12 -4.68 -21.89
C PHE A 129 1.26 -3.62 -21.19
N LEU A 130 1.53 -3.30 -19.92
CA LEU A 130 0.85 -2.22 -19.21
C LEU A 130 1.01 -0.88 -19.93
N PHE A 131 2.24 -0.50 -20.29
CA PHE A 131 2.50 0.76 -21.00
C PHE A 131 1.87 0.80 -22.39
N ILE A 132 1.84 -0.33 -23.11
CA ILE A 132 1.12 -0.44 -24.38
C ILE A 132 -0.39 -0.25 -24.17
N ALA A 133 -0.97 -0.89 -23.15
CA ALA A 133 -2.40 -0.74 -22.84
C ALA A 133 -2.74 0.71 -22.44
N LEU A 134 -1.87 1.37 -21.67
CA LEU A 134 -2.02 2.78 -21.32
C LEU A 134 -1.92 3.69 -22.54
N ALA A 135 -0.93 3.47 -23.41
CA ALA A 135 -0.78 4.22 -24.65
C ALA A 135 -1.99 4.03 -25.56
N TRP A 136 -2.44 2.79 -25.75
CA TRP A 136 -3.62 2.46 -26.54
C TRP A 136 -4.89 3.13 -25.98
N GLY A 137 -5.14 3.01 -24.67
CA GLY A 137 -6.29 3.65 -24.03
C GLY A 137 -6.27 5.17 -24.18
N THR A 138 -5.09 5.77 -24.08
CA THR A 138 -4.91 7.23 -24.26
C THR A 138 -5.17 7.65 -25.70
N ILE A 139 -4.58 6.96 -26.67
CA ILE A 139 -4.77 7.24 -28.11
C ILE A 139 -6.25 7.06 -28.48
N ASN A 140 -6.87 5.96 -28.06
CA ASN A 140 -8.28 5.70 -28.30
C ASN A 140 -9.19 6.75 -27.62
N GLY A 141 -8.83 7.19 -26.42
CA GLY A 141 -9.53 8.27 -25.71
C GLY A 141 -9.47 9.59 -26.48
N LEU A 142 -8.28 9.96 -26.98
CA LEU A 142 -8.05 11.18 -27.76
C LEU A 142 -8.71 11.16 -29.14
N ILE A 143 -8.84 9.99 -29.77
CA ILE A 143 -9.50 9.85 -31.07
C ILE A 143 -11.02 9.96 -30.94
N ASN A 144 -11.60 9.39 -29.87
CA ASN A 144 -13.06 9.24 -29.76
C ASN A 144 -13.74 10.25 -28.83
N ASN A 145 -12.99 11.08 -28.09
CA ASN A 145 -13.56 12.01 -27.10
C ASN A 145 -12.85 13.37 -27.15
N ASP A 146 -13.50 14.39 -26.59
CA ASP A 146 -12.87 15.69 -26.41
C ASP A 146 -11.59 15.58 -25.57
N LEU A 147 -10.59 16.39 -25.93
CA LEU A 147 -9.30 16.44 -25.25
C LEU A 147 -9.45 16.64 -23.73
N HIS A 148 -10.44 17.42 -23.30
CA HIS A 148 -10.72 17.65 -21.90
C HIS A 148 -11.06 16.34 -21.15
N TYR A 149 -12.00 15.54 -21.68
CA TYR A 149 -12.41 14.28 -21.04
C TYR A 149 -11.32 13.21 -21.13
N ALA A 150 -10.66 13.11 -22.29
CA ALA A 150 -9.52 12.20 -22.46
C ALA A 150 -8.39 12.52 -21.46
N PHE A 151 -8.08 13.80 -21.26
CA PHE A 151 -7.07 14.24 -20.28
C PHE A 151 -7.50 13.95 -18.83
N LEU A 152 -8.77 14.18 -18.49
CA LEU A 152 -9.31 13.92 -17.14
C LEU A 152 -9.29 12.43 -16.77
N ASP A 153 -9.38 11.53 -17.76
CA ASP A 153 -9.22 10.10 -17.53
C ASP A 153 -7.73 9.71 -17.51
N PHE A 154 -6.95 10.14 -18.51
CA PHE A 154 -5.52 9.86 -18.60
C PHE A 154 -4.73 10.25 -17.33
N LYS A 155 -5.06 11.40 -16.72
CA LYS A 155 -4.37 11.86 -15.49
C LYS A 155 -4.49 10.88 -14.32
N ARG A 156 -5.47 9.98 -14.31
CA ARG A 156 -5.60 8.94 -13.27
C ARG A 156 -4.57 7.83 -13.47
N TRP A 157 -4.27 7.54 -14.74
CA TRP A 157 -3.36 6.48 -15.15
C TRP A 157 -1.89 6.92 -15.15
N ILE A 158 -1.61 8.21 -15.33
CA ILE A 158 -0.25 8.75 -15.33
C ILE A 158 0.52 8.44 -14.03
N TYR A 159 -0.21 8.21 -12.93
CA TYR A 159 0.37 7.84 -11.65
C TYR A 159 1.24 6.58 -11.74
N PHE A 160 0.94 5.65 -12.65
CA PHE A 160 1.73 4.44 -12.89
C PHE A 160 3.16 4.70 -13.35
N LEU A 161 3.49 5.92 -13.83
CA LEU A 161 4.87 6.29 -14.11
C LEU A 161 5.78 6.26 -12.88
N ILE A 162 5.23 6.22 -11.66
CA ILE A 162 6.01 6.04 -10.43
C ILE A 162 6.80 4.72 -10.42
N PHE A 163 6.40 3.74 -11.23
CA PHE A 163 7.17 2.51 -11.40
C PHE A 163 8.57 2.77 -11.99
N LEU A 164 8.77 3.83 -12.78
CA LEU A 164 10.07 4.17 -13.36
C LEU A 164 11.12 4.51 -12.28
N PRO A 165 10.91 5.51 -11.39
CA PRO A 165 11.84 5.74 -10.30
C PRO A 165 11.91 4.55 -9.33
N LEU A 166 10.80 3.81 -9.13
CA LEU A 166 10.81 2.62 -8.28
C LEU A 166 11.80 1.56 -8.77
N PHE A 167 11.76 1.18 -10.05
CA PHE A 167 12.72 0.20 -10.60
C PHE A 167 14.14 0.74 -10.65
N SER A 168 14.32 2.05 -10.80
CA SER A 168 15.65 2.64 -10.75
C SER A 168 16.31 2.57 -9.36
N VAL A 169 15.49 2.45 -8.30
CA VAL A 169 15.91 2.41 -6.91
C VAL A 169 16.04 0.97 -6.39
N ILE A 170 15.10 0.08 -6.72
CA ILE A 170 15.10 -1.29 -6.21
C ILE A 170 16.13 -2.14 -6.96
N LYS A 171 17.37 -2.16 -6.44
CA LYS A 171 18.48 -2.92 -7.03
C LYS A 171 18.87 -4.14 -6.22
N ASN A 172 18.61 -4.11 -4.91
CA ASN A 172 19.06 -5.16 -4.00
C ASN A 172 17.96 -5.60 -3.03
N LYS A 173 18.23 -6.67 -2.28
CA LYS A 173 17.30 -7.21 -1.28
C LYS A 173 17.02 -6.22 -0.13
N GLU A 174 17.93 -5.30 0.15
CA GLU A 174 17.76 -4.29 1.19
C GLU A 174 16.69 -3.26 0.80
N ASN A 175 16.72 -2.75 -0.44
CA ASN A 175 15.68 -1.83 -0.94
C ASN A 175 14.29 -2.47 -0.90
N VAL A 176 14.20 -3.75 -1.29
CA VAL A 176 12.94 -4.51 -1.18
C VAL A 176 12.50 -4.63 0.28
N GLN A 177 13.42 -4.87 1.20
CA GLN A 177 13.11 -4.93 2.63
C GLN A 177 12.65 -3.57 3.17
N ASN A 178 13.28 -2.47 2.77
CA ASN A 178 12.87 -1.12 3.15
C ASN A 178 11.46 -0.81 2.64
N LEU A 179 11.18 -1.12 1.36
CA LEU A 179 9.85 -0.99 0.78
C LEU A 179 8.79 -1.78 1.54
N LEU A 180 9.04 -3.07 1.79
CA LEU A 180 8.11 -3.91 2.56
C LEU A 180 7.94 -3.40 3.98
N THR A 181 8.99 -2.87 4.60
CA THR A 181 8.93 -2.28 5.94
C THR A 181 8.01 -1.05 5.96
N VAL A 182 8.17 -0.14 5.00
CA VAL A 182 7.31 1.04 4.86
C VAL A 182 5.87 0.63 4.54
N PHE A 183 5.68 -0.35 3.66
CA PHE A 183 4.37 -0.91 3.33
C PHE A 183 3.65 -1.46 4.57
N PHE A 184 4.29 -2.39 5.31
CA PHE A 184 3.69 -2.99 6.51
C PHE A 184 3.47 -1.97 7.64
N ALA A 185 4.37 -0.99 7.80
CA ALA A 185 4.16 0.11 8.75
C ALA A 185 2.93 0.95 8.37
N SER A 186 2.77 1.26 7.08
CA SER A 186 1.66 2.07 6.57
C SER A 186 0.32 1.39 6.77
N ILE A 187 0.20 0.13 6.35
CA ILE A 187 -1.06 -0.61 6.51
C ILE A 187 -1.36 -0.96 7.96
N MET A 188 -0.34 -1.15 8.81
CA MET A 188 -0.55 -1.32 10.26
C MET A 188 -1.15 -0.04 10.87
N MET A 189 -0.60 1.13 10.55
CA MET A 189 -1.15 2.40 11.02
C MET A 189 -2.56 2.66 10.47
N LEU A 190 -2.81 2.29 9.21
CA LEU A 190 -4.14 2.35 8.62
C LEU A 190 -5.13 1.45 9.37
N SER A 191 -4.71 0.23 9.74
CA SER A 191 -5.52 -0.69 10.54
C SER A 191 -5.82 -0.14 11.92
N LEU A 192 -4.82 0.41 12.61
CA LEU A 192 -5.01 1.06 13.92
C LEU A 192 -5.97 2.24 13.82
N LYS A 193 -5.85 3.07 12.78
CA LYS A 193 -6.79 4.16 12.50
C LYS A 193 -8.21 3.64 12.29
N SER A 194 -8.39 2.52 11.57
CA SER A 194 -9.72 1.92 11.40
C SER A 194 -10.33 1.44 12.70
N PHE A 195 -9.56 0.80 13.58
CA PHE A 195 -10.05 0.40 14.91
C PHE A 195 -10.32 1.59 15.81
N LEU A 196 -9.48 2.62 15.78
CA LEU A 196 -9.72 3.85 16.55
C LEU A 196 -11.04 4.51 16.14
N LEU A 197 -11.31 4.60 14.83
CA LEU A 197 -12.60 5.12 14.36
C LEU A 197 -13.75 4.20 14.75
N LEU A 198 -13.62 2.88 14.61
CA LEU A 198 -14.66 1.95 15.07
C LEU A 198 -14.99 2.20 16.55
N PHE A 199 -13.95 2.27 17.39
CA PHE A 199 -14.11 2.49 18.83
C PHE A 199 -14.85 3.81 19.13
N ILE A 200 -14.40 4.92 18.55
CA ILE A 200 -14.98 6.25 18.80
C ILE A 200 -16.45 6.31 18.36
N PHE A 201 -16.79 5.75 17.21
CA PHE A 201 -18.16 5.80 16.67
C PHE A 201 -19.09 4.82 17.39
N SER A 202 -18.62 3.62 17.74
CA SER A 202 -19.42 2.64 18.48
C SER A 202 -19.74 3.08 19.92
N HIS A 203 -18.90 3.92 20.53
CA HIS A 203 -19.12 4.46 21.88
C HIS A 203 -19.75 5.86 21.90
N GLU A 204 -20.17 6.37 20.74
CA GLU A 204 -20.83 7.68 20.60
C GLU A 204 -20.12 8.81 21.37
N MET A 205 -18.79 8.91 21.26
CA MET A 205 -18.02 9.94 21.97
C MET A 205 -18.41 11.33 21.48
N GLN A 206 -19.38 11.96 22.16
CA GLN A 206 -20.14 13.12 21.68
C GLN A 206 -19.27 14.31 21.22
N GLY A 207 -18.09 14.49 21.84
CA GLY A 207 -17.15 15.56 21.49
C GLY A 207 -16.25 15.30 20.27
N ALA A 208 -16.17 14.06 19.77
CA ALA A 208 -15.21 13.69 18.72
C ALA A 208 -15.89 13.21 17.42
N VAL A 209 -17.09 12.64 17.52
CA VAL A 209 -17.78 11.99 16.39
C VAL A 209 -18.02 12.96 15.23
N TYR A 210 -18.54 14.17 15.50
CA TYR A 210 -18.87 15.13 14.45
C TYR A 210 -17.64 15.59 13.66
N ASP A 211 -16.59 16.01 14.37
CA ASP A 211 -15.37 16.53 13.76
C ASP A 211 -14.58 15.45 13.03
N LEU A 212 -14.45 14.26 13.62
CA LEU A 212 -13.78 13.13 12.98
C LEU A 212 -14.56 12.65 11.76
N TYR A 213 -15.89 12.59 11.82
CA TYR A 213 -16.71 12.24 10.67
C TYR A 213 -16.48 13.21 9.51
N ARG A 214 -16.54 14.52 9.78
CA ARG A 214 -16.32 15.54 8.75
C ARG A 214 -14.90 15.52 8.21
N TRP A 215 -13.89 15.37 9.06
CA TRP A 215 -12.50 15.24 8.62
C TRP A 215 -12.33 14.04 7.69
N VAL A 216 -12.82 12.86 8.08
CA VAL A 216 -12.75 11.63 7.28
C VAL A 216 -13.44 11.84 5.92
N ARG A 217 -14.62 12.47 5.93
CA ARG A 217 -15.43 12.66 4.73
C ARG A 217 -14.88 13.72 3.78
N VAL A 218 -14.46 14.88 4.30
CA VAL A 218 -13.99 16.03 3.51
C VAL A 218 -12.61 15.77 2.92
N THR A 219 -11.68 15.22 3.69
CA THR A 219 -10.37 14.79 3.15
C THR A 219 -10.51 13.60 2.21
N GLY A 220 -11.65 12.91 2.25
CA GLY A 220 -11.94 11.75 1.42
C GLY A 220 -11.05 10.55 1.75
N VAL A 221 -10.48 10.51 2.95
CA VAL A 221 -9.70 9.36 3.41
C VAL A 221 -10.58 8.13 3.59
N GLY A 222 -11.86 8.32 3.93
CA GLY A 222 -12.78 7.23 4.20
C GLY A 222 -14.26 7.55 4.24
N GLU A 223 -15.00 6.53 4.62
CA GLU A 223 -16.42 6.56 4.88
C GLU A 223 -16.71 5.79 6.16
N VAL A 224 -17.43 6.43 7.07
CA VAL A 224 -18.00 5.81 8.27
C VAL A 224 -19.50 5.74 8.06
N THR A 225 -20.09 4.56 8.20
CA THR A 225 -21.52 4.36 7.95
C THR A 225 -22.08 3.41 9.00
N GLN A 226 -23.14 3.83 9.68
CA GLN A 226 -23.89 2.94 10.56
C GLN A 226 -24.67 1.94 9.70
N ILE A 227 -24.54 0.66 10.01
CA ILE A 227 -25.31 -0.43 9.40
C ILE A 227 -26.36 -0.94 10.40
N GLN A 228 -27.18 -1.90 9.97
CA GLN A 228 -28.20 -2.51 10.84
C GLN A 228 -27.56 -3.13 12.10
N GLY A 229 -28.31 -3.11 13.21
CA GLY A 229 -27.85 -3.69 14.49
C GLY A 229 -26.87 -2.82 15.27
N GLY A 230 -26.78 -1.52 14.98
CA GLY A 230 -25.95 -0.57 15.72
C GLY A 230 -24.44 -0.65 15.41
N PHE A 231 -24.04 -1.44 14.41
CA PHE A 231 -22.65 -1.59 14.02
C PHE A 231 -22.20 -0.47 13.07
N TYR A 232 -20.93 -0.08 13.13
CA TYR A 232 -20.33 0.90 12.22
C TYR A 232 -19.38 0.26 11.23
N ARG A 233 -19.66 0.42 9.93
CA ARG A 233 -18.74 0.11 8.85
C ARG A 233 -17.73 1.25 8.70
N ILE A 234 -16.43 0.93 8.80
CA ILE A 234 -15.35 1.87 8.49
C ILE A 234 -14.68 1.42 7.18
N PHE A 235 -14.76 2.25 6.15
CA PHE A 235 -14.23 1.91 4.83
C PHE A 235 -13.22 2.95 4.36
N PHE A 236 -12.00 2.50 4.03
CA PHE A 236 -10.96 3.31 3.38
C PHE A 236 -10.63 2.73 2.01
N GLN A 237 -10.45 3.58 0.99
CA GLN A 237 -10.03 3.09 -0.34
C GLN A 237 -8.65 2.40 -0.27
N SER A 238 -7.79 2.89 0.64
CA SER A 238 -6.47 2.31 0.93
C SER A 238 -6.51 0.93 1.60
N HIS A 239 -7.68 0.45 2.07
CA HIS A 239 -7.82 -0.93 2.57
C HIS A 239 -7.51 -2.00 1.52
N ILE A 240 -7.47 -1.64 0.22
CA ILE A 240 -6.94 -2.54 -0.81
C ILE A 240 -5.51 -3.00 -0.50
N PHE A 241 -4.68 -2.13 0.10
CA PHE A 241 -3.33 -2.47 0.53
C PHE A 241 -3.32 -3.34 1.78
N VAL A 242 -4.32 -3.21 2.66
CA VAL A 242 -4.51 -4.12 3.82
C VAL A 242 -4.81 -5.53 3.32
N LEU A 243 -5.70 -5.67 2.32
CA LEU A 243 -5.98 -6.96 1.69
C LEU A 243 -4.73 -7.59 1.04
N LEU A 244 -3.93 -6.78 0.33
CA LEU A 244 -2.64 -7.25 -0.21
C LEU A 244 -1.68 -7.69 0.91
N GLY A 245 -1.59 -6.91 1.98
CA GLY A 245 -0.78 -7.24 3.16
C GLY A 245 -1.24 -8.51 3.87
N LEU A 246 -2.55 -8.76 3.94
CA LEU A 246 -3.14 -9.99 4.44
C LEU A 246 -2.67 -11.19 3.61
N ILE A 247 -2.79 -11.12 2.28
CA ILE A 247 -2.35 -12.22 1.39
C ILE A 247 -0.85 -12.49 1.60
N LEU A 248 -0.01 -11.46 1.65
CA LEU A 248 1.42 -11.61 1.90
C LEU A 248 1.73 -12.23 3.28
N ALA A 249 1.01 -11.82 4.32
CA ALA A 249 1.15 -12.39 5.66
C ALA A 249 0.75 -13.87 5.69
N LEU A 250 -0.35 -14.23 5.03
CA LEU A 250 -0.82 -15.61 4.93
C LEU A 250 0.13 -16.49 4.14
N VAL A 251 0.62 -16.05 2.98
CA VAL A 251 1.62 -16.78 2.19
C VAL A 251 2.88 -17.05 3.01
N TYR A 252 3.35 -16.07 3.77
CA TYR A 252 4.54 -16.24 4.62
C TYR A 252 4.29 -17.23 5.77
N LEU A 253 3.12 -17.16 6.40
CA LEU A 253 2.73 -18.05 7.49
C LEU A 253 2.60 -19.51 6.99
N VAL A 254 1.88 -19.71 5.89
CA VAL A 254 1.75 -21.01 5.21
C VAL A 254 3.12 -21.59 4.87
N LYS A 255 4.00 -20.78 4.29
CA LYS A 255 5.35 -21.24 3.93
C LYS A 255 6.13 -21.75 5.15
N GLN A 256 6.07 -21.04 6.28
CA GLN A 256 6.73 -21.51 7.51
C GLN A 256 6.20 -22.88 7.96
N ILE A 257 4.89 -23.11 7.85
CA ILE A 257 4.24 -24.38 8.22
C ILE A 257 4.58 -25.50 7.23
N ILE A 258 4.72 -25.22 5.94
CA ILE A 258 5.10 -26.22 4.94
C ILE A 258 6.56 -26.63 5.14
N ASP A 259 7.46 -25.66 5.29
CA ASP A 259 8.91 -25.87 5.37
C ASP A 259 9.34 -26.58 6.67
N ASN A 260 8.51 -26.52 7.72
CA ASN A 260 8.89 -26.98 9.06
C ASN A 260 7.78 -27.78 9.76
N GLN A 261 8.13 -28.49 10.83
CA GLN A 261 7.14 -29.08 11.73
C GLN A 261 6.42 -27.99 12.54
N ILE A 262 5.09 -28.08 12.66
CA ILE A 262 4.28 -27.04 13.31
C ILE A 262 4.75 -26.69 14.75
N ARG A 263 5.23 -27.69 15.49
CA ARG A 263 5.76 -27.52 16.86
C ARG A 263 7.01 -26.65 16.92
N SER A 264 7.88 -26.71 15.90
CA SER A 264 9.07 -25.86 15.85
C SER A 264 8.73 -24.44 15.39
N VAL A 265 7.75 -24.30 14.48
CA VAL A 265 7.29 -23.01 13.94
C VAL A 265 6.66 -22.13 15.02
N ILE A 266 5.81 -22.70 15.87
CA ILE A 266 5.11 -21.94 16.93
C ILE A 266 6.09 -21.29 17.91
N LYS A 267 7.31 -21.82 18.07
CA LYS A 267 8.35 -21.21 18.91
C LYS A 267 9.05 -20.02 18.25
N GLN A 268 8.87 -19.82 16.94
CA GLN A 268 9.55 -18.76 16.21
C GLN A 268 8.80 -17.43 16.36
N ARG A 269 9.54 -16.36 16.69
CA ARG A 269 9.00 -14.99 16.75
C ARG A 269 8.34 -14.56 15.43
N ALA A 270 8.90 -15.00 14.31
CA ALA A 270 8.41 -14.65 12.98
C ALA A 270 6.99 -15.20 12.71
N PHE A 271 6.65 -16.37 13.27
CA PHE A 271 5.31 -16.96 13.16
C PHE A 271 4.26 -16.07 13.81
N TRP A 272 4.47 -15.71 15.07
CA TRP A 272 3.55 -14.85 15.83
C TRP A 272 3.39 -13.47 15.20
N GLN A 273 4.48 -12.91 14.66
CA GLN A 273 4.41 -11.64 13.92
C GLN A 273 3.49 -11.76 12.70
N SER A 274 3.65 -12.81 11.89
CA SER A 274 2.76 -13.02 10.72
C SER A 274 1.32 -13.32 11.12
N LEU A 275 1.11 -14.07 12.21
CA LEU A 275 -0.22 -14.39 12.71
C LEU A 275 -0.96 -13.15 13.20
N ILE A 276 -0.30 -12.30 13.99
CA ILE A 276 -0.87 -11.05 14.49
C ILE A 276 -1.24 -10.14 13.31
N LEU A 277 -0.34 -9.99 12.33
CA LEU A 277 -0.61 -9.20 11.13
C LEU A 277 -1.79 -9.77 10.33
N ALA A 278 -1.86 -11.09 10.15
CA ALA A 278 -2.97 -11.73 9.44
C ALA A 278 -4.30 -11.49 10.16
N VAL A 279 -4.35 -11.62 11.49
CA VAL A 279 -5.56 -11.34 12.29
C VAL A 279 -5.96 -9.86 12.16
N VAL A 280 -5.03 -8.93 12.38
CA VAL A 280 -5.30 -7.48 12.29
C VAL A 280 -5.80 -7.08 10.89
N PHE A 281 -5.16 -7.56 9.83
CA PHE A 281 -5.54 -7.21 8.46
C PHE A 281 -6.84 -7.89 8.03
N MET A 282 -7.09 -9.11 8.49
CA MET A 282 -8.36 -9.79 8.25
C MET A 282 -9.50 -9.08 8.96
N SER A 283 -9.33 -8.67 10.23
CA SER A 283 -10.32 -7.86 10.96
C SER A 283 -10.69 -6.59 10.22
N VAL A 284 -9.71 -5.82 9.75
CA VAL A 284 -9.98 -4.56 9.02
C VAL A 284 -10.66 -4.82 7.68
N THR A 285 -10.29 -5.92 7.00
CA THR A 285 -10.96 -6.31 5.75
C THR A 285 -12.43 -6.65 5.99
N LEU A 286 -12.74 -7.38 7.06
CA LEU A 286 -14.12 -7.71 7.46
C LEU A 286 -14.91 -6.45 7.86
N LEU A 287 -14.31 -5.59 8.67
CA LEU A 287 -14.87 -4.33 9.16
C LEU A 287 -15.22 -3.34 8.05
N SER A 288 -14.55 -3.44 6.90
CA SER A 288 -14.85 -2.64 5.71
C SER A 288 -16.21 -2.95 5.07
N PHE A 289 -16.76 -4.16 5.30
CA PHE A 289 -17.97 -4.70 4.66
C PHE A 289 -18.07 -4.45 3.14
N SER A 290 -16.93 -4.37 2.45
CA SER A 290 -16.89 -4.08 1.02
C SER A 290 -17.04 -5.34 0.17
N ARG A 291 -18.07 -5.41 -0.69
CA ARG A 291 -18.32 -6.52 -1.62
C ARG A 291 -17.09 -6.82 -2.50
N SER A 292 -16.40 -5.79 -2.97
CA SER A 292 -15.21 -5.97 -3.80
C SER A 292 -14.05 -6.61 -3.02
N PHE A 293 -13.93 -6.34 -1.72
CA PHE A 293 -12.93 -6.99 -0.88
C PHE A 293 -13.30 -8.43 -0.55
N TRP A 294 -14.58 -8.77 -0.41
CA TRP A 294 -15.02 -10.16 -0.29
C TRP A 294 -14.63 -10.98 -1.53
N VAL A 295 -14.86 -10.44 -2.73
CA VAL A 295 -14.41 -11.08 -3.98
C VAL A 295 -12.89 -11.21 -4.00
N GLY A 296 -12.17 -10.15 -3.59
CA GLY A 296 -10.71 -10.16 -3.48
C GLY A 296 -10.18 -11.19 -2.46
N LEU A 297 -10.87 -11.38 -1.33
CA LEU A 297 -10.56 -12.40 -0.33
C LEU A 297 -10.74 -13.81 -0.89
N ILE A 298 -11.86 -14.08 -1.56
CA ILE A 298 -12.13 -15.38 -2.20
C ILE A 298 -11.04 -15.68 -3.25
N GLY A 299 -10.74 -14.72 -4.11
CA GLY A 299 -9.67 -14.85 -5.09
C GLY A 299 -8.30 -15.06 -4.44
N GLY A 300 -7.99 -14.31 -3.38
CA GLY A 300 -6.75 -14.44 -2.61
C GLY A 300 -6.60 -15.81 -1.94
N PHE A 301 -7.64 -16.32 -1.31
CA PHE A 301 -7.63 -17.67 -0.73
C PHE A 301 -7.51 -18.75 -1.80
N PHE A 302 -8.15 -18.57 -2.96
CA PHE A 302 -7.96 -19.47 -4.10
C PHE A 302 -6.50 -19.49 -4.57
N PHE A 303 -5.85 -18.33 -4.71
CA PHE A 303 -4.43 -18.26 -5.04
C PHE A 303 -3.53 -18.89 -3.97
N ILE A 304 -3.82 -18.67 -2.68
CA ILE A 304 -3.06 -19.30 -1.60
C ILE A 304 -3.25 -20.82 -1.62
N TYR A 305 -4.46 -21.30 -1.91
CA TYR A 305 -4.72 -22.71 -2.08
C TYR A 305 -3.87 -23.29 -3.21
N LEU A 306 -3.88 -22.67 -4.40
CA LEU A 306 -3.01 -23.09 -5.51
C LEU A 306 -1.52 -23.07 -5.13
N PHE A 307 -1.07 -22.04 -4.41
CA PHE A 307 0.30 -21.95 -3.91
C PHE A 307 0.65 -23.11 -2.97
N ILE A 308 -0.22 -23.43 -2.01
CA ILE A 308 -0.07 -24.59 -1.10
C ILE A 308 0.07 -25.88 -1.91
N MET A 309 -0.80 -26.08 -2.91
CA MET A 309 -0.79 -27.26 -3.77
C MET A 309 0.56 -27.43 -4.47
N THR A 310 1.08 -26.37 -5.07
CA THR A 310 2.36 -26.39 -5.78
C THR A 310 3.52 -26.64 -4.84
N GLU A 311 3.56 -25.97 -3.67
CA GLU A 311 4.69 -26.09 -2.75
C GLU A 311 4.75 -27.47 -2.08
N ILE A 312 3.60 -28.05 -1.71
CA ILE A 312 3.56 -29.42 -1.16
C ILE A 312 3.98 -30.45 -2.22
N TYR A 313 3.55 -30.28 -3.47
CA TYR A 313 3.93 -31.16 -4.56
C TYR A 313 5.45 -31.16 -4.79
N ASN A 314 6.06 -29.97 -4.80
CA ASN A 314 7.50 -29.81 -5.01
C ASN A 314 8.35 -30.35 -3.86
N THR A 315 7.86 -30.29 -2.61
CA THR A 315 8.66 -30.67 -1.43
C THR A 315 8.66 -32.17 -1.16
N ASN A 316 7.56 -32.89 -1.40
CA ASN A 316 7.41 -34.29 -0.97
C ASN A 316 6.89 -35.25 -2.05
N GLY A 317 7.08 -34.91 -3.34
CA GLY A 317 6.76 -35.81 -4.45
C GLY A 317 5.29 -36.26 -4.52
N GLY A 318 4.37 -35.54 -3.88
CA GLY A 318 2.94 -35.83 -3.91
C GLY A 318 2.46 -36.93 -2.93
N GLU A 319 3.19 -37.23 -1.85
CA GLU A 319 2.70 -38.18 -0.84
C GLU A 319 1.32 -37.78 -0.26
N LYS A 320 0.29 -38.56 -0.59
CA LYS A 320 -1.12 -38.25 -0.28
C LYS A 320 -1.40 -38.05 1.22
N LYS A 321 -0.74 -38.81 2.11
CA LYS A 321 -0.92 -38.68 3.57
C LYS A 321 -0.35 -37.37 4.12
N PHE A 322 0.84 -36.97 3.67
CA PHE A 322 1.45 -35.70 4.06
C PHE A 322 0.62 -34.52 3.55
N PHE A 323 0.15 -34.62 2.31
CA PHE A 323 -0.68 -33.64 1.65
C PHE A 323 -2.01 -33.36 2.40
N ILE A 324 -2.77 -34.39 2.75
CA ILE A 324 -4.05 -34.24 3.49
C ILE A 324 -3.81 -33.59 4.86
N LYS A 325 -2.75 -34.02 5.57
CA LYS A 325 -2.40 -33.46 6.88
C LYS A 325 -2.11 -31.95 6.78
N LYS A 326 -1.32 -31.53 5.79
CA LYS A 326 -0.97 -30.11 5.61
C LYS A 326 -2.17 -29.26 5.20
N ILE A 327 -3.08 -29.77 4.39
CA ILE A 327 -4.33 -29.06 4.08
C ILE A 327 -5.13 -28.84 5.36
N PHE A 328 -5.30 -29.87 6.20
CA PHE A 328 -6.04 -29.75 7.45
C PHE A 328 -5.39 -28.74 8.42
N GLU A 329 -4.06 -28.79 8.60
CA GLU A 329 -3.31 -27.81 9.42
C GLU A 329 -3.51 -26.37 8.93
N ASN A 330 -3.51 -26.12 7.62
CA ASN A 330 -3.73 -24.77 7.08
C ASN A 330 -5.21 -24.34 7.20
N SER A 331 -6.17 -25.21 6.94
CA SER A 331 -7.60 -24.89 7.06
C SER A 331 -7.98 -24.51 8.50
N THR A 332 -7.48 -25.26 9.49
CA THR A 332 -7.69 -24.95 10.91
C THR A 332 -7.09 -23.60 11.31
N LEU A 333 -5.90 -23.27 10.78
CA LEU A 333 -5.30 -21.95 10.96
C LEU A 333 -6.17 -20.84 10.36
N PHE A 334 -6.65 -20.98 9.12
CA PHE A 334 -7.49 -19.96 8.49
C PHE A 334 -8.78 -19.71 9.29
N LEU A 335 -9.43 -20.77 9.76
CA LEU A 335 -10.62 -20.66 10.63
C LEU A 335 -10.28 -19.94 11.95
N SER A 336 -9.11 -20.23 12.53
CA SER A 336 -8.64 -19.56 13.74
C SER A 336 -8.40 -18.07 13.51
N ILE A 337 -7.81 -17.70 12.37
CA ILE A 337 -7.60 -16.29 12.00
C ILE A 337 -8.95 -15.59 11.85
N ILE A 338 -9.92 -16.19 11.16
CA ILE A 338 -11.27 -15.62 11.01
C ILE A 338 -11.93 -15.42 12.37
N PHE A 339 -11.90 -16.44 13.23
CA PHE A 339 -12.50 -16.38 14.55
C PHE A 339 -11.86 -15.29 15.44
N LEU A 340 -10.52 -15.25 15.53
CA LEU A 340 -9.81 -14.21 16.26
C LEU A 340 -10.08 -12.81 15.68
N SER A 341 -10.23 -12.72 14.36
CA SER A 341 -10.51 -11.45 13.69
C SER A 341 -11.88 -10.91 14.05
N LEU A 342 -12.89 -11.79 14.15
CA LEU A 342 -14.24 -11.44 14.60
C LEU A 342 -14.25 -11.04 16.08
N LEU A 343 -13.52 -11.76 16.94
CA LEU A 343 -13.36 -11.38 18.34
C LEU A 343 -12.77 -9.97 18.48
N LEU A 344 -11.74 -9.64 17.68
CA LEU A 344 -11.12 -8.31 17.70
C LEU A 344 -12.05 -7.17 17.23
N ILE A 345 -13.07 -7.49 16.44
CA ILE A 345 -14.07 -6.49 15.98
C ILE A 345 -15.16 -6.26 17.03
N VAL A 346 -15.49 -7.30 17.79
CA VAL A 346 -16.60 -7.29 18.77
C VAL A 346 -16.15 -6.85 20.15
N ALA A 347 -14.89 -7.12 20.52
CA ALA A 347 -14.26 -6.63 21.74
C ALA A 347 -13.93 -5.15 21.65
#